data_AF-A0A1S1TC66-F1
#
_entry.id   AF-A0A1S1TC66-F1
#
_cell.length_a   1.000
_cell.length_b   1.000
_cell.length_c   1.000
_cell.angle_alpha   90.00
_cell.angle_beta   90.00
_cell.angle_gamma   90.00
#
_symmetry.space_group_name_H-M   'P 1'
#
loop_
_entity.id
_entity.type
_entity.pdbx_description
1 polymer ?
#
loop_
_entity_poly.entity_id
_entity_poly.type
_entity_poly.pdbx_seq_one_letter_code
_entity_poly.pdbx_strand_id
1 'polypeptide(L)'
;MPDRDDAAQKLALADILVEDILKMSDEEILAEAIEDGISAEDALARVKGRFKAAEADLSKAKLRAARAAVDEDRQNTNVVKLESKEVIERYRKAVRSGEGLTLAARNGTHMSTNDELNLIEDMIELGIDIDDGD
;
A
#
# COMPACT_ATOMS: atom_id res chain seq x y z
N MET A 1 -57.03 4.25 22.32
CA MET A 1 -55.73 3.68 22.69
C MET A 1 -55.56 2.42 21.89
N PRO A 2 -54.46 2.22 21.14
CA PRO A 2 -54.23 0.92 20.50
C PRO A 2 -54.13 -0.12 21.61
N ASP A 3 -54.88 -1.20 21.45
CA ASP A 3 -55.03 -2.25 22.45
C ASP A 3 -53.67 -2.93 22.68
N ARG A 4 -53.26 -3.10 23.94
CA ARG A 4 -51.95 -3.71 24.26
C ARG A 4 -51.84 -5.14 23.71
N ASP A 5 -52.97 -5.81 23.55
CA ASP A 5 -53.06 -7.12 22.93
C ASP A 5 -52.74 -7.11 21.43
N ASP A 6 -53.05 -6.04 20.69
CA ASP A 6 -52.78 -5.94 19.25
C ASP A 6 -51.26 -5.85 18.96
N ALA A 7 -50.52 -5.14 19.82
CA ALA A 7 -49.06 -5.08 19.71
C ALA A 7 -48.40 -6.42 20.05
N ALA A 8 -48.90 -7.13 21.07
CA ALA A 8 -48.39 -8.45 21.46
C ALA A 8 -48.69 -9.51 20.38
N GLN A 9 -49.87 -9.47 19.76
CA GLN A 9 -50.24 -10.38 18.67
C GLN A 9 -49.38 -10.17 17.41
N LYS A 10 -49.07 -8.91 17.07
CA LYS A 10 -48.17 -8.61 15.94
C LYS A 10 -46.75 -9.10 16.17
N LEU A 11 -46.26 -9.01 17.40
CA LEU A 11 -44.94 -9.50 17.76
C LEU A 11 -44.87 -11.04 17.68
N ALA A 12 -45.89 -11.71 18.21
CA ALA A 12 -46.00 -13.17 18.12
C ALA A 12 -46.11 -13.65 16.67
N LEU A 13 -46.84 -12.93 15.81
CA LEU A 13 -46.89 -13.21 14.37
C LEU A 13 -45.53 -13.01 13.71
N ALA A 14 -44.81 -11.93 14.04
CA ALA A 14 -43.48 -11.67 13.52
C ALA A 14 -42.50 -12.79 13.90
N ASP A 15 -42.54 -13.28 15.15
CA ASP A 15 -41.68 -14.37 15.60
C ASP A 15 -41.96 -15.68 14.83
N ILE A 16 -43.24 -16.00 14.60
CA ILE A 16 -43.63 -17.18 13.81
C ILE A 16 -43.16 -17.05 12.36
N LEU A 17 -43.34 -15.88 11.74
CA LEU A 17 -42.90 -15.64 10.36
C LEU A 17 -41.37 -15.71 10.24
N VAL A 18 -40.64 -15.18 11.22
CA VAL A 18 -39.17 -15.28 11.26
C VAL A 18 -38.74 -16.74 11.40
N GLU A 19 -39.39 -17.51 12.29
CA GLU A 19 -39.10 -18.94 12.43
C GLU A 19 -39.37 -19.72 11.14
N ASP A 20 -40.42 -19.37 10.40
CA ASP A 20 -40.79 -20.03 9.15
C ASP A 20 -39.73 -19.76 8.07
N ILE A 21 -39.35 -18.49 7.89
CA ILE A 21 -38.27 -18.08 6.97
C ILE A 21 -36.95 -18.78 7.32
N LEU A 22 -36.64 -18.95 8.61
CA LEU A 22 -35.42 -19.64 9.05
C LEU A 22 -35.47 -21.17 8.84
N LYS A 23 -36.66 -21.76 8.72
CA LYS A 23 -36.85 -23.20 8.47
C LYS A 23 -36.95 -23.53 6.99
N MET A 24 -37.21 -22.56 6.12
CA MET A 24 -37.23 -22.75 4.68
C MET A 24 -35.90 -23.28 4.17
N SER A 25 -35.98 -24.25 3.26
CA SER A 25 -34.83 -24.75 2.53
C SER A 25 -34.39 -23.77 1.43
N ASP A 26 -33.14 -23.90 0.98
CA ASP A 26 -32.62 -23.08 -0.13
C ASP A 26 -33.45 -23.23 -1.42
N GLU A 27 -34.04 -24.41 -1.63
CA GLU A 27 -34.89 -24.73 -2.78
C GLU A 27 -36.23 -23.99 -2.71
N GLU A 28 -36.83 -23.91 -1.52
CA GLU A 28 -38.08 -23.17 -1.28
C GLU A 28 -37.85 -21.66 -1.39
N ILE A 29 -36.73 -21.15 -0.86
CA ILE A 29 -36.35 -19.74 -0.97
C ILE A 29 -36.17 -19.34 -2.44
N LEU A 30 -35.54 -20.21 -3.25
CA LEU A 30 -35.38 -19.96 -4.68
C LEU A 30 -36.72 -20.02 -5.43
N ALA A 31 -37.61 -20.94 -5.07
CA ALA A 31 -38.92 -21.05 -5.68
C ALA A 31 -39.79 -19.80 -5.41
N GLU A 32 -39.85 -19.34 -4.16
CA GLU A 32 -40.56 -18.11 -3.79
C GLU A 32 -39.95 -16.87 -4.46
N ALA A 33 -38.62 -16.77 -4.50
CA ALA A 33 -37.95 -15.67 -5.18
C ALA A 33 -38.29 -15.62 -6.68
N ILE A 34 -38.40 -16.77 -7.35
CA ILE A 34 -38.81 -16.86 -8.76
C ILE A 34 -40.28 -16.43 -8.91
N GLU A 35 -41.16 -16.87 -8.01
CA GLU A 35 -42.59 -16.53 -8.02
C GLU A 35 -42.83 -15.02 -7.80
N ASP A 36 -42.02 -14.38 -6.95
CA ASP A 36 -42.01 -12.93 -6.71
C ASP A 36 -41.30 -12.12 -7.82
N GLY A 37 -40.79 -12.78 -8.86
CA GLY A 37 -40.07 -12.14 -9.97
C GLY A 37 -38.68 -11.61 -9.59
N ILE A 38 -38.10 -12.08 -8.48
CA ILE A 38 -36.76 -11.75 -8.03
C ILE A 38 -35.76 -12.66 -8.76
N SER A 39 -34.94 -12.07 -9.63
CA SER A 39 -33.82 -12.78 -10.24
C SER A 39 -32.72 -13.05 -9.22
N ALA A 40 -32.35 -14.32 -9.05
CA ALA A 40 -31.18 -14.73 -8.26
C ALA A 40 -29.88 -14.06 -8.77
N GLU A 41 -29.79 -13.79 -10.07
CA GLU A 41 -28.66 -13.09 -10.68
C GLU A 41 -28.57 -11.64 -10.20
N ASP A 42 -29.70 -10.95 -10.05
CA ASP A 42 -29.76 -9.58 -9.55
C ASP A 42 -29.42 -9.50 -8.05
N ALA A 43 -29.84 -10.51 -7.28
CA ALA A 43 -29.44 -10.64 -5.88
C ALA A 43 -27.92 -10.85 -5.75
N LEU A 44 -27.36 -11.76 -6.54
CA LEU A 44 -25.92 -12.01 -6.61
C LEU A 44 -25.14 -10.77 -7.07
N ALA A 45 -25.63 -10.05 -8.07
CA ALA A 45 -25.01 -8.83 -8.58
C ALA A 45 -24.94 -7.74 -7.50
N ARG A 46 -26.02 -7.58 -6.72
CA ARG A 46 -26.07 -6.63 -5.59
C ARG A 46 -25.04 -6.98 -4.51
N VAL A 47 -24.96 -8.25 -4.12
CA VAL A 47 -23.98 -8.70 -3.11
C VAL A 47 -22.55 -8.53 -3.62
N LYS A 48 -22.26 -8.98 -4.85
CA LYS A 48 -20.95 -8.81 -5.48
C LYS A 48 -20.54 -7.33 -5.60
N GLY A 49 -21.48 -6.45 -5.92
CA GLY A 49 -21.26 -5.01 -5.98
C GLY A 49 -20.82 -4.42 -4.63
N ARG A 50 -21.47 -4.84 -3.54
CA ARG A 50 -21.11 -4.42 -2.18
C ARG A 50 -19.72 -4.91 -1.77
N PHE A 51 -19.39 -6.16 -2.06
CA PHE A 51 -18.04 -6.69 -1.79
C PHE A 51 -16.96 -5.94 -2.56
N LYS A 52 -17.17 -5.69 -3.86
CA LYS A 52 -16.22 -4.90 -4.67
C LYS A 52 -16.01 -3.49 -4.14
N ALA A 53 -17.09 -2.83 -3.69
CA ALA A 53 -16.99 -1.51 -3.07
C ALA A 53 -16.16 -1.56 -1.78
N ALA A 54 -16.41 -2.55 -0.92
CA ALA A 54 -15.66 -2.74 0.32
C ALA A 54 -14.17 -3.05 0.05
N GLU A 55 -13.84 -3.88 -0.94
CA GLU A 55 -12.46 -4.13 -1.35
C GLU A 55 -11.75 -2.86 -1.84
N ALA A 56 -12.44 -2.04 -2.62
CA ALA A 56 -11.90 -0.77 -3.10
C ALA A 56 -11.59 0.18 -1.93
N ASP A 57 -12.49 0.26 -0.95
CA ASP A 57 -12.29 1.12 0.22
C ASP A 57 -11.18 0.61 1.15
N LEU A 58 -11.09 -0.71 1.35
CA LEU A 58 -9.98 -1.33 2.06
C LEU A 58 -8.64 -1.04 1.36
N SER A 59 -8.61 -1.14 0.03
CA SER A 59 -7.40 -0.87 -0.77
C SER A 59 -6.96 0.59 -0.65
N LYS A 60 -7.92 1.53 -0.68
CA LYS A 60 -7.63 2.96 -0.41
C LYS A 60 -7.08 3.18 0.99
N ALA A 61 -7.65 2.52 2.00
CA ALA A 61 -7.19 2.63 3.38
C ALA A 61 -5.75 2.11 3.52
N LYS A 62 -5.43 0.94 2.93
CA LYS A 62 -4.07 0.39 2.90
C LYS A 62 -3.09 1.33 2.20
N LEU A 63 -3.47 1.91 1.06
CA LEU A 63 -2.63 2.85 0.34
C LEU A 63 -2.35 4.12 1.17
N ARG A 64 -3.35 4.65 1.87
CA ARG A 64 -3.17 5.80 2.76
C ARG A 64 -2.23 5.48 3.92
N ALA A 65 -2.38 4.32 4.55
CA ALA A 65 -1.50 3.88 5.62
C ALA A 65 -0.05 3.70 5.14
N ALA A 66 0.15 3.07 3.97
CA ALA A 66 1.48 2.90 3.39
C ALA A 66 2.14 4.25 3.04
N ARG A 67 1.38 5.20 2.49
CA ARG A 67 1.89 6.56 2.22
C ARG A 67 2.31 7.28 3.51
N ALA A 68 1.50 7.19 4.56
CA ALA A 68 1.84 7.77 5.85
C ALA A 68 3.13 7.19 6.42
N ALA A 69 3.32 5.87 6.32
CA ALA A 69 4.55 5.20 6.75
C ALA A 69 5.79 5.65 5.95
N VAL A 70 5.65 5.82 4.62
CA VAL A 70 6.75 6.33 3.77
C VAL A 70 7.08 7.79 4.09
N ASP A 71 6.07 8.62 4.36
CA ASP A 71 6.28 10.02 4.71
C ASP A 71 6.95 10.16 6.10
N GLU A 72 6.60 9.29 7.06
CA GLU A 72 7.27 9.19 8.36
C GLU A 72 8.72 8.73 8.22
N ASP A 73 8.98 7.71 7.41
CA ASP A 73 10.33 7.21 7.13
C ASP A 73 11.21 8.29 6.46
N ARG A 74 10.63 9.08 5.54
CA ARG A 74 11.31 10.25 4.94
C ARG A 74 11.65 11.34 5.94
N GLN A 75 10.85 11.55 6.97
CA GLN A 75 11.14 12.53 8.02
C GLN A 75 12.22 12.05 8.99
N ASN A 76 12.30 10.73 9.21
CA ASN A 76 13.29 10.10 10.08
C ASN A 76 14.62 9.79 9.36
N THR A 77 14.61 9.74 8.03
CA THR A 77 15.83 9.60 7.23
C THR A 77 16.57 10.93 7.21
N ASN A 78 17.70 10.98 7.90
CA ASN A 78 18.61 12.11 7.86
C ASN A 78 19.32 12.09 6.49
N VAL A 79 18.72 12.72 5.47
CA VAL A 79 19.35 12.88 4.17
C VAL A 79 20.53 13.84 4.35
N VAL A 80 21.72 13.28 4.52
CA VAL A 80 22.96 14.05 4.47
C VAL A 80 23.08 14.55 3.03
N LYS A 81 22.82 15.85 2.83
CA LYS A 81 23.18 16.50 1.57
C LYS A 81 24.70 16.41 1.45
N LEU A 82 25.18 15.51 0.61
CA LEU A 82 26.53 15.65 0.08
C LEU A 82 26.57 17.01 -0.64
N GLU A 83 27.40 17.93 -0.15
CA GLU A 83 27.79 19.15 -0.87
C GLU A 83 28.55 18.70 -2.13
N SER A 84 27.76 18.33 -3.14
CA SER A 84 28.13 17.45 -4.24
C SER A 84 29.28 18.01 -5.06
N LYS A 85 29.42 19.34 -5.15
CA LYS A 85 30.48 19.96 -5.95
C LYS A 85 31.88 19.76 -5.38
N GLU A 86 32.08 20.01 -4.10
CA GLU A 86 33.41 19.87 -3.48
C GLU A 86 33.83 18.41 -3.42
N VAL A 87 32.90 17.51 -3.13
CA VAL A 87 33.18 16.07 -3.04
C VAL A 87 33.49 15.49 -4.43
N ILE A 88 32.75 15.89 -5.47
CA ILE A 88 33.06 15.51 -6.86
C ILE A 88 34.41 16.08 -7.30
N GLU A 89 34.75 17.32 -6.94
CA GLU A 89 36.05 17.91 -7.28
C GLU A 89 37.20 17.19 -6.58
N ARG A 90 37.04 16.81 -5.31
CA ARG A 90 38.01 15.98 -4.56
C ARG A 90 38.17 14.61 -5.19
N TYR A 91 37.08 13.93 -5.53
CA TYR A 91 37.13 12.65 -6.25
C TYR A 91 37.88 12.77 -7.59
N ARG A 92 37.58 13.80 -8.40
CA ARG A 92 38.30 14.04 -9.66
C ARG A 92 39.77 14.37 -9.46
N LYS A 93 40.15 15.02 -8.35
CA LYS A 93 41.54 15.26 -7.99
C LYS A 93 42.26 13.95 -7.62
N ALA A 94 41.65 13.12 -6.78
CA ALA A 94 42.17 11.81 -6.39
C ALA A 94 42.32 10.85 -7.58
N VAL A 95 41.33 10.80 -8.49
CA VAL A 95 41.41 9.99 -9.73
C VAL A 95 42.58 10.43 -10.62
N ARG A 96 42.90 11.72 -10.65
CA ARG A 96 44.03 12.26 -11.41
C ARG A 96 45.38 12.01 -10.72
N SER A 97 45.45 12.03 -9.39
CA SER A 97 46.69 11.75 -8.65
C SER A 97 47.01 10.25 -8.60
N GLY A 98 46.00 9.37 -8.72
CA GLY A 98 46.18 7.93 -8.80
C GLY A 98 46.51 7.26 -7.46
N GLU A 99 46.39 7.99 -6.35
CA GLU A 99 46.60 7.48 -4.99
C GLU A 99 45.32 6.84 -4.45
N GLY A 100 45.44 5.64 -3.88
CA GLY A 100 44.38 4.98 -3.11
C GLY A 100 43.16 4.43 -3.88
N LEU A 101 43.08 4.63 -5.20
CA LEU A 101 41.89 4.26 -5.98
C LEU A 101 42.01 2.90 -6.69
N THR A 102 40.92 2.14 -6.70
CA THR A 102 40.83 0.87 -7.45
C THR A 102 40.90 1.13 -8.97
N LEU A 103 41.44 0.16 -9.72
CA LEU A 103 41.65 0.27 -11.17
C LEU A 103 40.36 0.65 -11.96
N ALA A 104 39.19 0.35 -11.39
CA ALA A 104 37.87 0.66 -11.94
C ALA A 104 37.53 2.17 -11.85
N ALA A 105 37.80 2.81 -10.70
CA ALA A 105 37.60 4.25 -10.52
C ALA A 105 38.52 5.08 -11.44
N ARG A 106 39.72 4.57 -11.74
CA ARG A 106 40.69 5.20 -12.64
C ARG A 106 40.26 5.21 -14.12
N ASN A 107 39.42 4.26 -14.54
CA ASN A 107 38.95 4.15 -15.93
C ASN A 107 37.59 4.85 -16.16
N GLY A 108 37.04 5.54 -15.16
CA GLY A 108 35.72 6.17 -15.17
C GLY A 108 35.59 7.50 -15.94
N THR A 109 36.43 7.77 -16.96
CA THR A 109 36.45 9.06 -17.70
C THR A 109 35.16 9.37 -18.49
N HIS A 110 34.15 8.50 -18.43
CA HIS A 110 32.85 8.65 -19.10
C HIS A 110 31.65 8.37 -18.19
N MET A 111 31.80 8.51 -16.86
CA MET A 111 30.68 8.36 -15.93
C MET A 111 29.84 9.64 -15.86
N SER A 112 28.53 9.51 -15.71
CA SER A 112 27.68 10.67 -15.44
C SER A 112 27.93 11.18 -14.03
N THR A 113 27.64 12.45 -13.76
CA THR A 113 27.78 13.03 -12.41
C THR A 113 27.04 12.23 -11.33
N ASN A 114 25.95 11.57 -11.70
CA ASN A 114 25.17 10.74 -10.78
C ASN A 114 25.88 9.41 -10.47
N ASP A 115 26.54 8.82 -11.47
CA ASP A 115 27.32 7.59 -11.28
C ASP A 115 28.60 7.87 -10.49
N GLU A 116 29.21 9.06 -10.68
CA GLU A 116 30.35 9.51 -9.87
C GLU A 116 29.97 9.63 -8.38
N LEU A 117 28.78 10.16 -8.07
CA LEU A 117 28.30 10.29 -6.69
C LEU A 117 28.03 8.93 -6.03
N ASN A 118 27.38 8.01 -6.74
CA ASN A 118 27.14 6.66 -6.24
C ASN A 118 28.45 5.93 -5.95
N LEU A 119 29.45 6.07 -6.84
CA LEU A 119 30.76 5.43 -6.64
C LEU A 119 31.52 6.02 -5.44
N ILE A 120 31.39 7.33 -5.20
CA ILE A 120 31.96 7.98 -4.00
C ILE A 120 31.25 7.48 -2.74
N GLU A 121 29.93 7.32 -2.77
CA GLU A 121 29.15 6.76 -1.66
C GLU A 121 29.59 5.33 -1.34
N ASP A 122 29.71 4.47 -2.35
CA ASP A 122 30.22 3.09 -2.22
C ASP A 122 31.64 3.08 -1.63
N MET A 123 32.50 4.03 -2.03
CA MET A 123 33.87 4.14 -1.53
C MET A 123 33.94 4.56 -0.06
N ILE A 124 33.10 5.52 0.35
CA ILE A 124 32.98 5.95 1.74
C ILE A 124 32.43 4.80 2.60
N GLU A 125 31.45 4.05 2.10
CA GLU A 125 30.89 2.87 2.78
C GLU A 125 31.93 1.75 2.95
N LEU A 126 32.84 1.59 1.99
CA LEU A 126 33.99 0.68 2.07
C LEU A 126 35.13 1.18 2.99
N GLY A 127 34.98 2.36 3.61
CA GLY A 127 35.96 2.95 4.52
C GLY A 127 37.21 3.48 3.82
N ILE A 128 37.13 3.75 2.50
CA ILE A 128 38.21 4.38 1.75
C ILE A 128 38.07 5.89 1.96
N ASP A 129 38.87 6.42 2.87
CA ASP A 129 38.90 7.86 3.11
C ASP A 129 39.58 8.55 1.91
N ILE A 130 38.83 9.41 1.21
CA ILE A 130 39.38 10.32 0.22
C ILE A 130 39.92 11.54 1.00
N ASP A 131 40.88 11.27 1.90
CA ASP A 131 41.60 12.30 2.64
C ASP A 131 42.79 12.74 1.79
N ASP A 132 42.91 14.06 1.58
CA ASP A 132 44.07 14.65 0.91
C ASP A 132 45.27 14.41 1.85
N GLY A 133 46.14 13.47 1.49
CA GLY A 133 47.48 13.43 2.07
C GLY A 133 48.17 14.78 1.82
N ASP A 134 48.66 15.40 2.89
CA ASP A 134 49.65 16.50 2.83
C ASP A 134 50.89 16.11 2.00
#